data_AF-A0A4U8T9G5-F1
#
_entry.id   AF-A0A4U8T9G5-F1
#
_cell.length_a   1.000
_cell.length_b   1.000
_cell.length_c   1.000
_cell.angle_alpha   90.00
_cell.angle_beta   90.00
_cell.angle_gamma   90.00
#
_symmetry.space_group_name_H-M   'P 1'
#
loop_
_entity.id
_entity.type
_entity.pdbx_description
1 polymer ?
#
loop_
_entity_poly.entity_id
_entity_poly.type
_entity_poly.pdbx_seq_one_letter_code
_entity_poly.pdbx_strand_id
1 'polypeptide(L)'
;MINSVKILFNTLIFFSISLYAASSLRTDRVIFERIAPLEKIEKIQQLFFERCRDYIEYEDFSSCVKPSFDCTKAKKDTELFICQSNTLAKVDNFFTSYYNLVIKNLPENEKPKARNIARKMMKERDKCDLERPYLAKDDDPATFPGQVLFRIENDYSAYEDFIVWAYRVGIQDLTEYLLKNNPKLFAKIFYKHTEEYKDILRKYDALWDGLFYLYYDNLIDKTGKLIVRVDSK
;
A
#
# COMPACT_ATOMS: atom_id res chain seq x y z
N MET A 1 -23.43 -15.38 41.92
CA MET A 1 -23.30 -16.22 40.70
C MET A 1 -23.29 -15.44 39.39
N ILE A 2 -23.94 -14.28 39.26
CA ILE A 2 -24.05 -13.55 37.97
C ILE A 2 -22.74 -12.83 37.55
N ASN A 3 -21.92 -12.36 38.51
CA ASN A 3 -20.65 -11.68 38.19
C ASN A 3 -19.55 -12.62 37.68
N SER A 4 -19.52 -13.88 38.14
CA SER A 4 -18.51 -14.87 37.73
C SER A 4 -18.70 -15.31 36.27
N VAL A 5 -19.95 -15.37 35.77
CA VAL A 5 -20.26 -15.74 34.39
C VAL A 5 -19.89 -14.64 33.40
N LYS A 6 -20.09 -13.36 33.75
CA LYS A 6 -19.67 -12.22 32.91
C LYS A 6 -18.15 -12.11 32.78
N ILE A 7 -17.42 -12.40 33.86
CA ILE A 7 -15.95 -12.39 33.84
C ILE A 7 -15.42 -13.53 32.96
N LEU A 8 -15.97 -14.74 33.06
CA LEU A 8 -15.62 -15.87 32.19
C LEU A 8 -15.94 -15.61 30.71
N PHE A 9 -17.06 -14.95 30.41
CA PHE A 9 -17.44 -14.62 29.03
C PHE A 9 -16.50 -13.57 28.43
N ASN A 10 -16.14 -12.53 29.19
CA ASN A 10 -15.19 -11.52 28.74
C ASN A 10 -13.77 -12.09 28.59
N THR A 11 -13.29 -12.94 29.50
CA THR A 11 -11.96 -13.56 29.35
C THR A 11 -11.91 -14.53 28.16
N LEU A 12 -12.96 -15.30 27.88
CA LEU A 12 -13.06 -16.14 26.67
C LEU A 12 -13.04 -15.31 25.37
N ILE A 13 -13.68 -14.13 25.36
CA ILE A 13 -13.66 -13.21 24.22
C ILE A 13 -12.25 -12.61 24.03
N PHE A 14 -11.61 -12.14 25.11
CA PHE A 14 -10.26 -11.60 25.03
C PHE A 14 -9.21 -12.66 24.64
N PHE A 15 -9.35 -13.90 25.11
CA PHE A 15 -8.49 -15.01 24.68
C PHE A 15 -8.71 -15.38 23.21
N SER A 16 -9.96 -15.40 22.73
CA SER A 16 -10.24 -15.73 21.32
C SER A 16 -9.77 -14.64 20.36
N ILE A 17 -9.89 -13.35 20.72
CA ILE A 17 -9.31 -12.24 19.96
C ILE A 17 -7.77 -12.32 19.95
N SER A 18 -7.15 -12.62 21.10
CA SER A 18 -5.69 -12.75 21.21
C SER A 18 -5.15 -13.96 20.42
N LEU A 19 -5.86 -15.10 20.43
CA LEU A 19 -5.51 -16.25 19.59
C LEU A 19 -5.70 -15.95 18.09
N TYR A 20 -6.74 -15.20 17.71
CA TYR A 20 -6.96 -14.82 16.32
C TYR A 20 -5.83 -13.90 15.82
N ALA A 21 -5.46 -12.87 16.59
CA ALA A 21 -4.34 -11.99 16.26
C ALA A 21 -2.98 -12.73 16.23
N ALA A 22 -2.74 -13.65 17.16
CA ALA A 22 -1.50 -14.45 17.17
C ALA A 22 -1.46 -15.47 16.02
N SER A 23 -2.61 -16.03 15.62
CA SER A 23 -2.70 -16.95 14.49
C SER A 23 -2.63 -16.24 13.14
N SER A 24 -3.18 -15.03 13.01
CA SER A 24 -3.01 -14.20 11.82
C SER A 24 -1.53 -13.86 11.65
N LEU A 25 -0.89 -13.25 12.66
CA LEU A 25 0.55 -12.91 12.67
C LEU A 25 1.47 -14.12 12.39
N ARG A 26 1.07 -15.33 12.79
CA ARG A 26 1.83 -16.56 12.50
C ARG A 26 1.66 -17.04 11.07
N THR A 27 0.43 -17.05 10.56
CA THR A 27 0.12 -17.45 9.16
C THR A 27 0.78 -16.49 8.18
N ASP A 28 0.77 -15.23 8.59
CA ASP A 28 1.38 -14.08 7.98
C ASP A 28 2.88 -14.27 7.70
N ARG A 29 3.62 -14.56 8.78
CA ARG A 29 5.04 -14.89 8.71
C ARG A 29 5.34 -16.08 7.79
N VAL A 30 4.50 -17.11 7.82
CA VAL A 30 4.69 -18.35 7.04
C VAL A 30 4.50 -18.13 5.54
N ILE A 31 3.54 -17.28 5.11
CA ILE A 31 3.36 -16.97 3.68
C ILE A 31 4.59 -16.27 3.13
N PHE A 32 5.10 -15.28 3.88
CA PHE A 32 6.24 -14.49 3.47
C PHE A 32 7.57 -15.26 3.49
N GLU A 33 7.79 -16.12 4.48
CA GLU A 33 8.96 -17.02 4.54
C GLU A 33 9.02 -18.00 3.36
N ARG A 34 7.88 -18.33 2.72
CA ARG A 34 7.84 -19.13 1.49
C ARG A 34 8.34 -18.39 0.24
N ILE A 35 8.35 -17.06 0.25
CA ILE A 35 8.93 -16.25 -0.81
C ILE A 35 10.42 -16.04 -0.53
N ALA A 36 10.75 -15.56 0.66
CA ALA A 36 12.11 -15.24 1.04
C ALA A 36 12.32 -15.40 2.56
N PRO A 37 13.50 -15.92 2.99
CA PRO A 37 13.88 -15.91 4.40
C PRO A 37 13.86 -14.49 4.97
N LEU A 38 13.36 -14.32 6.20
CA LEU A 38 13.20 -13.02 6.86
C LEU A 38 14.50 -12.22 6.90
N GLU A 39 15.63 -12.85 7.21
CA GLU A 39 16.95 -12.20 7.25
C GLU A 39 17.32 -11.52 5.92
N LYS A 40 16.95 -12.13 4.78
CA LYS A 40 17.17 -11.51 3.47
C LYS A 40 16.25 -10.32 3.24
N ILE A 41 15.02 -10.38 3.75
CA ILE A 41 14.04 -9.32 3.60
C ILE A 41 14.36 -8.14 4.50
N GLU A 42 14.82 -8.34 5.74
CA GLU A 42 15.27 -7.27 6.63
C GLU A 42 16.35 -6.40 5.97
N LYS A 43 17.33 -7.04 5.31
CA LYS A 43 18.36 -6.35 4.53
C LYS A 43 17.78 -5.58 3.34
N ILE A 44 16.73 -6.10 2.70
CA ILE A 44 16.06 -5.46 1.57
C ILE A 44 15.20 -4.31 2.01
N GLN A 45 14.46 -4.45 3.11
CA GLN A 45 13.71 -3.37 3.76
C GLN A 45 14.64 -2.21 4.05
N GLN A 46 15.79 -2.49 4.69
CA GLN A 46 16.84 -1.51 4.92
C GLN A 46 17.25 -0.80 3.61
N LEU A 47 17.61 -1.54 2.56
CA LEU A 47 18.00 -0.94 1.26
C LEU A 47 16.88 -0.18 0.53
N PHE A 48 15.64 -0.61 0.71
CA PHE A 48 14.47 -0.06 0.05
C PHE A 48 14.00 1.23 0.74
N PHE A 49 14.23 1.38 2.06
CA PHE A 49 13.99 2.60 2.83
C PHE A 49 15.20 3.55 2.87
N GLU A 50 16.42 3.07 3.10
CA GLU A 50 17.60 3.92 3.32
C GLU A 50 18.04 4.74 2.12
N ARG A 51 17.68 4.32 0.90
CA ARG A 51 18.09 5.04 -0.32
C ARG A 51 17.41 6.41 -0.45
N CYS A 52 16.35 6.63 0.32
CA CYS A 52 15.55 7.85 0.31
C CYS A 52 15.16 8.16 1.75
N ARG A 53 16.07 8.82 2.46
CA ARG A 53 15.83 9.19 3.85
C ARG A 53 14.60 10.10 3.88
N ASP A 54 13.49 9.61 4.43
CA ASP A 54 12.35 10.43 4.86
C ASP A 54 12.75 11.36 6.04
N TYR A 55 13.98 11.22 6.56
CA TYR A 55 14.54 12.04 7.62
C TYR A 55 15.17 13.32 7.05
N ILE A 56 14.39 14.40 7.19
CA ILE A 56 14.69 15.78 6.84
C ILE A 56 15.91 16.28 7.63
N GLU A 57 17.07 16.34 6.98
CA GLU A 57 18.10 17.34 7.30
C GLU A 57 17.87 18.54 6.38
N TYR A 58 16.92 19.38 6.78
CA TYR A 58 16.72 20.81 6.49
C TYR A 58 16.89 21.44 5.08
N GLU A 59 17.27 20.76 3.99
CA GLU A 59 17.47 21.48 2.71
C GLU A 59 16.92 20.87 1.41
N ASP A 60 16.29 19.69 1.39
CA ASP A 60 15.60 19.24 0.17
C ASP A 60 14.43 18.29 0.48
N PHE A 61 13.22 18.83 0.51
CA PHE A 61 11.96 18.08 0.69
C PHE A 61 11.55 17.29 -0.56
N SER A 62 12.43 17.10 -1.54
CA SER A 62 12.09 16.30 -2.71
C SER A 62 12.07 14.80 -2.35
N SER A 63 10.87 14.21 -2.35
CA SER A 63 10.74 12.76 -2.38
C SER A 63 11.54 12.23 -3.58
N CYS A 64 12.48 11.33 -3.32
CA CYS A 64 13.29 10.73 -4.37
C CYS A 64 12.42 9.85 -5.31
N VAL A 65 11.26 9.41 -4.81
CA VAL A 65 10.26 8.63 -5.54
C VAL A 65 9.06 9.53 -5.79
N LYS A 66 8.83 9.82 -7.06
CA LYS A 66 7.62 10.51 -7.50
C LYS A 66 6.48 9.49 -7.64
N PRO A 67 5.24 9.85 -7.24
CA PRO A 67 4.08 9.02 -7.54
C PRO A 67 3.81 8.97 -9.05
N SER A 68 2.82 8.17 -9.44
CA SER A 68 2.44 7.96 -10.83
C SER A 68 1.76 9.17 -11.49
N PHE A 69 1.45 10.21 -10.71
CA PHE A 69 0.88 11.47 -11.16
C PHE A 69 1.85 12.65 -10.97
N ASP A 70 1.55 13.74 -11.66
CA ASP A 70 2.36 14.97 -11.65
C ASP A 70 2.08 15.80 -10.39
N CYS A 71 3.01 15.79 -9.44
CA CYS A 71 2.90 16.54 -8.19
C CYS A 71 2.72 18.05 -8.38
N THR A 72 3.16 18.62 -9.50
CA THR A 72 2.96 20.06 -9.78
C THR A 72 1.50 20.40 -10.12
N LYS A 73 0.68 19.37 -10.38
CA LYS A 73 -0.74 19.48 -10.69
C LYS A 73 -1.65 18.93 -9.59
N ALA A 74 -1.08 18.50 -8.48
CA ALA A 74 -1.83 18.03 -7.32
C ALA A 74 -2.74 19.15 -6.80
N LYS A 75 -4.00 18.81 -6.53
CA LYS A 75 -5.01 19.76 -6.02
C LYS A 75 -5.66 19.32 -4.72
N LYS A 76 -5.52 18.04 -4.37
CA LYS A 76 -6.09 17.46 -3.16
C LYS A 76 -5.01 17.29 -2.12
N ASP A 77 -5.35 17.48 -0.85
CA ASP A 77 -4.42 17.30 0.28
C ASP A 77 -3.81 15.89 0.27
N THR A 78 -4.61 14.87 -0.05
CA THR A 78 -4.17 13.49 -0.25
C THR A 78 -3.10 13.36 -1.35
N GLU A 79 -3.23 14.08 -2.46
CA GLU A 79 -2.24 14.05 -3.54
C GLU A 79 -0.93 14.75 -3.12
N LEU A 80 -1.04 15.89 -2.43
CA LEU A 80 0.11 16.60 -1.87
C LEU A 80 0.85 15.74 -0.85
N PHE A 81 0.12 15.01 0.00
CA PHE A 81 0.69 14.10 0.98
C PHE A 81 1.42 12.93 0.32
N ILE A 82 0.81 12.30 -0.69
CA ILE A 82 1.46 11.24 -1.47
C ILE A 82 2.74 11.76 -2.15
N CYS A 83 2.76 13.02 -2.59
CA CYS A 83 3.96 13.63 -3.17
C CYS A 83 5.11 13.82 -2.15
N GLN A 84 4.80 13.93 -0.87
CA GLN A 84 5.77 14.12 0.21
C GLN A 84 6.21 12.80 0.85
N SER A 85 5.43 11.71 0.71
CA SER A 85 5.75 10.38 1.24
C SER A 85 6.31 9.46 0.16
N ASN A 86 7.60 9.08 0.26
CA ASN A 86 8.21 8.08 -0.62
C ASN A 86 7.46 6.74 -0.56
N THR A 87 6.99 6.40 0.62
CA THR A 87 6.29 5.17 0.96
C THR A 87 4.95 5.16 0.20
N LEU A 88 4.13 6.20 0.32
CA LEU A 88 2.88 6.32 -0.43
C LEU A 88 3.08 6.42 -1.94
N ALA A 89 4.13 7.12 -2.39
CA ALA A 89 4.45 7.21 -3.81
C ALA A 89 4.75 5.82 -4.41
N LYS A 90 5.42 4.93 -3.66
CA LYS A 90 5.67 3.54 -4.09
C LYS A 90 4.39 2.73 -4.20
N VAL A 91 3.45 2.88 -3.26
CA VAL A 91 2.14 2.20 -3.33
C VAL A 91 1.32 2.69 -4.52
N ASP A 92 1.27 4.00 -4.72
CA ASP A 92 0.61 4.61 -5.88
C ASP A 92 1.22 4.10 -7.19
N ASN A 93 2.55 4.05 -7.29
CA ASN A 93 3.25 3.49 -8.45
C ASN A 93 2.92 2.01 -8.67
N PHE A 94 2.88 1.20 -7.62
CA PHE A 94 2.51 -0.21 -7.72
C PHE A 94 1.08 -0.36 -8.23
N PHE A 95 0.12 0.30 -7.58
CA PHE A 95 -1.29 0.24 -7.97
C PHE A 95 -1.48 0.66 -9.43
N THR A 96 -0.96 1.82 -9.82
CA THR A 96 -1.17 2.37 -11.16
C THR A 96 -0.52 1.49 -12.23
N SER A 97 0.69 0.99 -12.00
CA SER A 97 1.36 0.10 -12.96
C SER A 97 0.66 -1.26 -13.07
N TYR A 98 0.21 -1.83 -11.96
CA TYR A 98 -0.57 -3.06 -11.94
C TYR A 98 -1.90 -2.89 -12.68
N TYR A 99 -2.67 -1.84 -12.34
CA TYR A 99 -3.91 -1.50 -13.03
C TYR A 99 -3.73 -1.31 -14.53
N ASN A 100 -2.70 -0.57 -14.96
CA ASN A 100 -2.44 -0.32 -16.38
C ASN A 100 -2.12 -1.63 -17.13
N LEU A 101 -1.33 -2.51 -16.51
CA LEU A 101 -1.03 -3.82 -17.09
C LEU A 101 -2.30 -4.67 -17.20
N VAL A 102 -3.16 -4.67 -16.18
CA VAL A 102 -4.45 -5.38 -16.20
C VAL A 102 -5.35 -4.84 -17.30
N ILE A 103 -5.60 -3.53 -17.36
CA ILE A 103 -6.45 -2.90 -18.38
C ILE A 103 -5.93 -3.15 -19.80
N LYS A 104 -4.61 -3.12 -20.01
CA LYS A 104 -4.02 -3.39 -21.33
C LYS A 104 -4.36 -4.81 -21.82
N ASN A 105 -4.47 -5.77 -20.91
CA ASN A 105 -4.58 -7.20 -21.22
C ASN A 105 -5.97 -7.80 -20.95
N LEU A 106 -6.95 -6.97 -20.56
CA LEU A 106 -8.34 -7.38 -20.44
C LEU A 106 -9.08 -7.21 -21.78
N PRO A 107 -10.07 -8.08 -22.08
CA PRO A 107 -11.03 -7.85 -23.15
C PRO A 107 -11.76 -6.51 -23.00
N GLU A 108 -12.12 -5.84 -24.10
CA GLU A 108 -12.76 -4.51 -24.08
C GLU A 108 -14.04 -4.44 -23.24
N ASN A 109 -14.86 -5.49 -23.27
CA ASN A 109 -16.10 -5.58 -22.48
C ASN A 109 -15.87 -5.69 -20.96
N GLU A 110 -14.66 -6.06 -20.53
CA GLU A 110 -14.29 -6.22 -19.12
C GLU A 110 -13.57 -4.97 -18.56
N LYS A 111 -12.90 -4.18 -19.41
CA LYS A 111 -12.20 -2.94 -19.00
C LYS A 111 -13.08 -1.96 -18.20
N PRO A 112 -14.39 -1.75 -18.48
CA PRO A 112 -15.23 -0.87 -17.67
C PRO A 112 -15.29 -1.22 -16.18
N LYS A 113 -15.28 -2.52 -15.82
CA LYS A 113 -15.33 -2.94 -14.42
C LYS A 113 -14.01 -2.66 -13.70
N ALA A 114 -12.88 -2.99 -14.32
CA ALA A 114 -11.56 -2.65 -13.78
C ALA A 114 -11.36 -1.12 -13.64
N ARG A 115 -11.83 -0.32 -14.60
CA ARG A 115 -11.86 1.15 -14.48
C ARG A 115 -12.68 1.62 -13.28
N ASN A 116 -13.81 0.98 -13.02
CA ASN A 116 -14.66 1.31 -11.88
C ASN A 116 -13.98 1.00 -10.54
N ILE A 117 -13.25 -0.12 -10.44
CA ILE A 117 -12.45 -0.46 -9.25
C ILE A 117 -11.43 0.66 -8.98
N ALA A 118 -10.65 1.07 -9.99
CA ALA A 118 -9.68 2.14 -9.84
C ALA A 118 -10.32 3.47 -9.42
N ARG A 119 -11.46 3.85 -10.03
CA ARG A 119 -12.20 5.06 -9.64
C ARG A 119 -12.70 5.01 -8.20
N LYS A 120 -13.22 3.87 -7.75
CA LYS A 120 -13.67 3.68 -6.37
C LYS A 120 -12.50 3.83 -5.39
N MET A 121 -11.39 3.14 -5.66
CA MET A 121 -10.18 3.27 -4.84
C MET A 121 -9.75 4.73 -4.73
N MET A 122 -9.60 5.45 -5.85
CA MET A 122 -9.19 6.87 -5.83
C MET A 122 -10.18 7.72 -5.03
N LYS A 123 -11.48 7.46 -5.17
CA LYS A 123 -12.51 8.16 -4.38
C LYS A 123 -12.37 7.89 -2.89
N GLU A 124 -12.17 6.63 -2.47
CA GLU A 124 -11.98 6.30 -1.05
C GLU A 124 -10.68 6.91 -0.49
N ARG A 125 -9.59 6.82 -1.25
CA ARG A 125 -8.30 7.42 -0.92
C ARG A 125 -8.45 8.91 -0.61
N ASP A 126 -9.21 9.62 -1.44
CA ASP A 126 -9.42 11.07 -1.35
C ASP A 126 -10.50 11.47 -0.30
N LYS A 127 -11.13 10.52 0.39
CA LYS A 127 -12.07 10.81 1.51
C LYS A 127 -11.37 10.99 2.85
N CYS A 128 -10.05 10.89 2.92
CA CYS A 128 -9.33 11.02 4.18
C CYS A 128 -9.55 12.44 4.74
N ASP A 129 -10.47 12.55 5.69
CA ASP A 129 -10.94 13.80 6.32
C ASP A 129 -10.59 13.81 7.83
N LEU A 130 -9.45 13.19 8.20
CA LEU A 130 -8.85 13.42 9.51
C LEU A 130 -8.61 14.94 9.64
N GLU A 131 -8.95 15.52 10.80
CA GLU A 131 -8.94 16.97 11.02
C GLU A 131 -7.70 17.60 10.38
N ARG A 132 -7.97 18.44 9.37
CA ARG A 132 -7.05 18.74 8.26
C ARG A 132 -5.59 18.90 8.70
N PRO A 133 -4.63 18.32 7.97
CA PRO A 133 -3.31 18.92 7.94
C PRO A 133 -3.47 20.38 7.49
N TYR A 134 -2.90 21.32 8.25
CA TYR A 134 -2.93 22.71 7.84
C TYR A 134 -1.86 22.88 6.77
N LEU A 135 -2.25 23.28 5.55
CA LEU A 135 -1.28 23.91 4.65
C LEU A 135 -0.77 25.14 5.39
N ALA A 136 0.53 25.19 5.68
CA ALA A 136 1.08 26.41 6.24
C ALA A 136 0.80 27.54 5.28
N LYS A 137 0.26 28.64 5.80
CA LYS A 137 0.10 29.84 5.01
C LYS A 137 1.49 30.44 4.78
N ASP A 138 1.69 31.10 3.64
CA ASP A 138 2.98 31.66 3.22
C ASP A 138 3.56 32.70 4.21
N ASP A 139 2.77 33.15 5.20
CA ASP A 139 3.12 34.11 6.24
C ASP A 139 3.51 33.46 7.59
N ASP A 140 3.55 32.13 7.70
CA ASP A 140 4.08 31.45 8.89
C ASP A 140 5.62 31.43 8.87
N PRO A 141 6.31 32.15 9.78
CA PRO A 141 7.77 32.27 9.79
C PRO A 141 8.51 30.94 10.05
N ALA A 142 7.79 29.88 10.44
CA ALA A 142 8.32 28.54 10.60
C ALA A 142 8.18 27.64 9.36
N THR A 143 7.62 28.13 8.23
CA THR A 143 7.27 27.26 7.12
C THR A 143 7.65 27.76 5.72
N PHE A 144 8.12 26.84 4.88
CA PHE A 144 8.35 27.10 3.46
C PHE A 144 7.03 27.03 2.67
N PRO A 145 6.85 27.87 1.63
CA PRO A 145 5.68 27.84 0.76
C PRO A 145 5.44 26.43 0.16
N GLY A 146 4.21 25.91 0.28
CA GLY A 146 3.82 24.62 -0.29
C GLY A 146 3.99 23.39 0.60
N GLN A 147 4.32 23.56 1.89
CA GLN A 147 4.33 22.45 2.86
C GLN A 147 2.95 22.16 3.43
N VAL A 148 2.66 20.86 3.57
CA VAL A 148 1.52 20.36 4.33
C VAL A 148 2.05 20.10 5.75
N LEU A 149 1.63 20.89 6.74
CA LEU A 149 2.00 20.67 8.13
C LEU A 149 0.95 19.80 8.82
N PHE A 150 1.35 18.62 9.27
CA PHE A 150 0.53 17.74 10.10
C PHE A 150 0.62 18.23 11.55
N ARG A 151 -0.54 18.40 12.20
CA ARG A 151 -0.61 19.16 13.47
C ARG A 151 0.09 18.46 14.64
N ILE A 152 0.29 17.15 14.59
CA ILE A 152 0.96 16.35 15.63
C ILE A 152 1.52 15.07 14.96
N GLU A 153 2.71 14.59 15.37
CA GLU A 153 3.31 13.30 14.95
C GLU A 153 2.32 12.11 14.97
N ASN A 154 1.29 12.16 15.81
CA ASN A 154 0.29 11.10 15.97
C ASN A 154 -0.78 11.02 14.86
N ASP A 155 -0.98 12.09 14.06
CA ASP A 155 -1.97 12.09 12.96
C ASP A 155 -1.37 11.68 11.61
N TYR A 156 -0.05 11.84 11.43
CA TYR A 156 0.63 11.50 10.17
C TYR A 156 0.51 10.00 9.85
N SER A 157 0.77 9.14 10.84
CA SER A 157 0.64 7.69 10.68
C SER A 157 -0.79 7.27 10.40
N ALA A 158 -1.78 7.89 11.04
CA ALA A 158 -3.19 7.59 10.81
C ALA A 158 -3.65 8.00 9.39
N TYR A 159 -3.16 9.14 8.89
CA TYR A 159 -3.45 9.62 7.53
C TYR A 159 -2.79 8.71 6.47
N GLU A 160 -1.53 8.33 6.69
CA GLU A 160 -0.83 7.36 5.84
C GLU A 160 -1.54 6.00 5.84
N ASP A 161 -1.88 5.46 7.01
CA ASP A 161 -2.58 4.17 7.16
C ASP A 161 -3.93 4.16 6.43
N PHE A 162 -4.67 5.27 6.47
CA PHE A 162 -5.93 5.40 5.75
C PHE A 162 -5.73 5.35 4.23
N ILE A 163 -4.73 6.08 3.71
CA ILE A 163 -4.43 6.08 2.28
C ILE A 163 -3.98 4.69 1.82
N VAL A 164 -3.12 4.04 2.60
CA VAL A 164 -2.66 2.67 2.36
C VAL A 164 -3.82 1.69 2.37
N TRP A 165 -4.75 1.83 3.32
CA TRP A 165 -5.97 1.05 3.38
C TRP A 165 -6.78 1.17 2.09
N ALA A 166 -6.96 2.39 1.56
CA ALA A 166 -7.69 2.59 0.31
C ALA A 166 -7.00 1.88 -0.87
N TYR A 167 -5.67 2.02 -1.00
CA TYR A 167 -4.92 1.29 -2.01
C TYR A 167 -5.03 -0.22 -1.84
N ARG A 168 -4.92 -0.73 -0.62
CA ARG A 168 -5.05 -2.15 -0.31
C ARG A 168 -6.38 -2.71 -0.80
N VAL A 169 -7.50 -2.04 -0.47
CA VAL A 169 -8.83 -2.45 -0.93
C VAL A 169 -8.89 -2.44 -2.46
N GLY A 170 -8.36 -1.40 -3.11
CA GLY A 170 -8.31 -1.33 -4.57
C GLY A 170 -7.47 -2.45 -5.21
N ILE A 171 -6.35 -2.81 -4.61
CA ILE A 171 -5.47 -3.92 -5.05
C ILE A 171 -6.17 -5.26 -4.88
N GLN A 172 -6.84 -5.47 -3.74
CA GLN A 172 -7.64 -6.67 -3.47
C GLN A 172 -8.73 -6.82 -4.52
N ASP A 173 -9.58 -5.80 -4.70
CA ASP A 173 -10.68 -5.80 -5.68
C ASP A 173 -10.15 -6.07 -7.11
N LEU A 174 -9.08 -5.38 -7.51
CA LEU A 174 -8.49 -5.55 -8.84
C LEU A 174 -7.91 -6.96 -9.01
N THR A 175 -7.29 -7.52 -7.97
CA THR A 175 -6.72 -8.87 -7.98
C THR A 175 -7.81 -9.93 -8.05
N GLU A 176 -8.86 -9.81 -7.25
CA GLU A 176 -10.01 -10.73 -7.30
C GLU A 176 -10.68 -10.69 -8.68
N TYR A 177 -10.85 -9.48 -9.22
CA TYR A 177 -11.35 -9.31 -10.56
C TYR A 177 -10.44 -9.94 -11.61
N LEU A 178 -9.13 -9.74 -11.53
CA LEU A 178 -8.17 -10.34 -12.46
C LEU A 178 -8.18 -11.87 -12.38
N LEU A 179 -8.18 -12.45 -11.18
CA LEU A 179 -8.22 -13.91 -11.00
C LEU A 179 -9.48 -14.54 -11.56
N LYS A 180 -10.62 -13.84 -11.48
CA LYS A 180 -11.89 -14.31 -12.05
C LYS A 180 -11.91 -14.25 -13.58
N ASN A 181 -11.36 -13.20 -14.17
CA ASN A 181 -11.55 -12.91 -15.61
C ASN A 181 -10.32 -13.26 -16.48
N ASN A 182 -9.12 -13.26 -15.91
CA ASN A 182 -7.87 -13.63 -16.60
C ASN A 182 -6.82 -14.18 -15.61
N PRO A 183 -7.04 -15.36 -15.01
CA PRO A 183 -6.11 -15.96 -14.05
C PRO A 183 -4.75 -16.29 -14.67
N LYS A 184 -4.70 -16.54 -16.00
CA LYS A 184 -3.44 -16.77 -16.72
C LYS A 184 -2.55 -15.52 -16.72
N LEU A 185 -3.14 -14.34 -16.84
CA LEU A 185 -2.39 -13.09 -16.74
C LEU A 185 -1.84 -12.90 -15.33
N PHE A 186 -2.63 -13.19 -14.28
CA PHE A 186 -2.14 -13.14 -12.90
C PHE A 186 -0.89 -14.02 -12.72
N ALA A 187 -0.97 -15.28 -13.17
CA ALA A 187 0.16 -16.21 -13.10
C ALA A 187 1.39 -15.73 -13.90
N LYS A 188 1.20 -15.03 -15.02
CA LYS A 188 2.32 -14.42 -15.78
C LYS A 188 2.96 -13.25 -15.04
N ILE A 189 2.18 -12.42 -14.36
CA ILE A 189 2.70 -11.27 -13.60
C ILE A 189 3.50 -11.79 -12.40
N PHE A 190 2.93 -12.70 -11.63
CA PHE A 190 3.47 -13.18 -10.36
C PHE A 190 4.10 -14.58 -10.51
N TYR A 191 4.87 -14.80 -11.58
CA TYR A 191 5.31 -16.13 -12.03
C TYR A 191 6.25 -16.87 -11.07
N LYS A 192 6.94 -16.17 -10.16
CA LYS A 192 7.87 -16.78 -9.21
C LYS A 192 7.15 -17.45 -8.03
N HIS A 193 6.15 -16.77 -7.48
CA HIS A 193 5.43 -17.17 -6.26
C HIS A 193 3.94 -16.89 -6.41
N THR A 194 3.31 -17.50 -7.43
CA THR A 194 1.94 -17.15 -7.85
C THR A 194 0.91 -17.36 -6.74
N GLU A 195 0.94 -18.49 -6.04
CA GLU A 195 -0.06 -18.76 -4.99
C GLU A 195 0.18 -17.90 -3.75
N GLU A 196 1.43 -17.62 -3.39
CA GLU A 196 1.76 -16.72 -2.29
C GLU A 196 1.31 -15.29 -2.58
N TYR A 197 1.60 -14.75 -3.78
CA TYR A 197 1.12 -13.41 -4.16
C TYR A 197 -0.39 -13.33 -4.30
N LYS A 198 -1.05 -14.42 -4.68
CA LYS A 198 -2.51 -14.50 -4.68
C LYS A 198 -3.08 -14.39 -3.27
N ASP A 199 -2.43 -15.01 -2.28
CA ASP A 199 -2.83 -14.85 -0.87
C ASP A 199 -2.52 -13.45 -0.33
N ILE A 200 -1.30 -12.95 -0.58
CA ILE A 200 -0.86 -11.61 -0.14
C ILE A 200 -1.79 -10.52 -0.68
N LEU A 201 -2.02 -10.50 -1.99
CA LEU A 201 -2.79 -9.42 -2.61
C LEU A 201 -4.30 -9.51 -2.38
N ARG A 202 -4.83 -10.62 -1.83
CA ARG A 202 -6.26 -10.78 -1.54
C ARG A 202 -6.62 -10.64 -0.07
N LYS A 203 -5.76 -11.10 0.83
CA LYS A 203 -6.11 -11.31 2.24
C LYS A 203 -5.37 -10.40 3.20
N TYR A 204 -4.26 -9.82 2.74
CA TYR A 204 -3.22 -9.39 3.65
C TYR A 204 -3.27 -7.90 3.95
N ASP A 205 -3.21 -7.54 5.23
CA ASP A 205 -3.29 -6.16 5.69
C ASP A 205 -1.97 -5.39 5.51
N ALA A 206 -0.82 -6.09 5.53
CA ALA A 206 0.50 -5.50 5.31
C ALA A 206 0.87 -5.39 3.82
N LEU A 207 0.19 -4.49 3.10
CA LEU A 207 0.55 -4.14 1.72
C LEU A 207 2.02 -3.72 1.61
N TRP A 208 2.54 -3.05 2.64
CA TRP A 208 3.94 -2.65 2.76
C TRP A 208 4.90 -3.82 2.68
N ASP A 209 4.67 -4.84 3.51
CA ASP A 209 5.50 -6.03 3.53
C ASP A 209 5.51 -6.67 2.14
N GLY A 210 4.33 -6.78 1.53
CA GLY A 210 4.16 -7.28 0.16
C GLY A 210 5.04 -6.59 -0.88
N LEU A 211 5.24 -5.26 -0.81
CA LEU A 211 6.10 -4.55 -1.75
C LEU A 211 7.58 -4.98 -1.64
N PHE A 212 8.09 -5.31 -0.46
CA PHE A 212 9.48 -5.78 -0.32
C PHE A 212 9.68 -7.14 -0.99
N TYR A 213 8.70 -8.04 -0.87
CA TYR A 213 8.74 -9.33 -1.53
C TYR A 213 8.66 -9.17 -3.05
N LEU A 214 7.76 -8.31 -3.53
CA LEU A 214 7.67 -7.98 -4.95
C LEU A 214 9.00 -7.40 -5.48
N TYR A 215 9.68 -6.58 -4.68
CA TYR A 215 10.99 -6.02 -5.04
C TYR A 215 12.10 -7.09 -5.01
N TYR A 216 12.13 -7.96 -3.99
CA TYR A 216 13.03 -9.11 -3.90
C TYR A 216 12.93 -10.00 -5.14
N ASP A 217 11.69 -10.26 -5.57
CA ASP A 217 11.41 -11.03 -6.78
C ASP A 217 11.64 -10.27 -8.08
N ASN A 218 12.10 -9.02 -8.02
CA ASN A 218 12.32 -8.15 -9.18
C ASN A 218 11.04 -7.98 -10.03
N LEU A 219 9.87 -8.03 -9.40
CA LEU A 219 8.59 -7.76 -10.04
C LEU A 219 8.29 -6.27 -10.08
N ILE A 220 8.77 -5.53 -9.07
CA ILE A 220 8.76 -4.06 -9.04
C ILE A 220 10.18 -3.50 -9.03
N ASP A 221 10.34 -2.26 -9.50
CA ASP A 221 11.58 -1.51 -9.33
C ASP A 221 11.62 -0.75 -7.99
N LYS A 222 12.71 0.00 -7.78
CA LYS A 222 12.92 0.81 -6.56
C LYS A 222 11.87 1.90 -6.33
N THR A 223 11.11 2.29 -7.37
CA THR A 223 10.05 3.28 -7.24
C THR A 223 8.70 2.64 -6.94
N GLY A 224 8.65 1.31 -6.76
CA GLY A 224 7.43 0.55 -6.53
C GLY A 224 6.69 0.18 -7.83
N LYS A 225 7.23 0.51 -9.00
CA LYS A 225 6.54 0.29 -10.27
C LYS A 225 6.71 -1.15 -10.72
N LEU A 226 5.60 -1.80 -11.11
CA LEU A 226 5.62 -3.13 -11.73
C LEU A 226 6.36 -3.10 -13.07
N ILE A 227 7.40 -3.95 -13.20
CA ILE A 227 8.31 -4.00 -14.37
C ILE A 227 8.19 -5.29 -15.20
N VAL A 228 7.22 -6.14 -14.86
CA VAL A 228 7.02 -7.44 -15.51
C VAL A 228 6.57 -7.29 -16.98
N ARG A 229 7.18 -8.07 -17.87
CA ARG A 229 6.84 -8.13 -19.29
C ARG A 229 6.02 -9.38 -19.62
N VAL A 230 4.71 -9.22 -19.75
CA VAL A 230 3.76 -10.33 -20.01
C VAL A 230 3.64 -10.75 -21.48
N ASP A 231 4.25 -9.97 -22.38
CA ASP A 231 4.28 -10.17 -23.84
C ASP A 231 5.50 -10.98 -24.32
N SER A 232 6.44 -11.29 -23.41
CA SER A 232 7.62 -12.10 -23.72
C SER A 232 7.19 -13.56 -23.89
N LYS A 233 7.26 -14.05 -25.13
CA LYS A 233 7.09 -15.47 -25.47
C LYS A 233 8.25 -16.30 -24.94
#